data_AF-A0A951QYW1-F1
#
_entry.id   AF-A0A951QYW1-F1
#
_cell.length_a   1.000
_cell.length_b   1.000
_cell.length_c   1.000
_cell.angle_alpha   90.00
_cell.angle_beta   90.00
_cell.angle_gamma   90.00
#
_symmetry.space_group_name_H-M   'P 1'
#
loop_
_entity.id
_entity.type
_entity.pdbx_description
1 polymer ?
#
loop_
_entity_poly.entity_id
_entity_poly.type
_entity_poly.pdbx_seq_one_letter_code
_entity_poly.pdbx_strand_id
1 'polypeptide(L)'
;MDTVEIIRLVIGIGFILYGLGFNAYEKFHEMKFIDQRNGVINGKVCILVGVFLCAFNLKFGIISGVIALLLWIIEEIMLKKKIKKSAK
;
A
#
# COMPACT_ATOMS: atom_id res chain seq x y z
N MET A 1 13.89 -12.01 17.64
CA MET A 1 13.67 -11.34 16.35
C MET A 1 15.03 -10.95 15.86
N ASP A 2 15.50 -11.59 14.79
CA ASP A 2 16.87 -11.43 14.33
C ASP A 2 17.03 -10.16 13.47
N THR A 3 18.27 -9.70 13.28
CA THR A 3 18.59 -8.51 12.46
C THR A 3 17.94 -8.55 11.08
N VAL A 4 17.91 -9.72 10.44
CA VAL A 4 17.28 -9.92 9.13
C VAL A 4 15.75 -9.74 9.20
N GLU A 5 15.11 -10.21 10.26
CA GLU A 5 13.67 -10.07 10.46
C GLU A 5 13.28 -8.61 10.71
N ILE A 6 14.10 -7.87 11.49
CA ILE A 6 13.95 -6.43 11.70
C ILE A 6 14.03 -5.69 10.36
N ILE A 7 15.04 -5.98 9.54
CA ILE A 7 15.22 -5.35 8.22
C ILE A 7 14.01 -5.65 7.32
N ARG A 8 13.55 -6.91 7.27
CA ARG A 8 12.37 -7.29 6.47
C ARG A 8 11.11 -6.55 6.93
N LEU A 9 10.92 -6.38 8.23
CA LEU A 9 9.79 -5.65 8.79
C LEU A 9 9.86 -4.15 8.44
N VAL A 10 11.02 -3.51 8.58
CA VAL A 10 11.19 -2.09 8.23
C VAL A 10 10.95 -1.85 6.73
N ILE A 11 11.56 -2.67 5.87
CA ILE A 11 11.37 -2.57 4.41
C ILE A 11 9.92 -2.87 4.04
N GLY A 12 9.30 -3.89 4.65
CA GLY A 12 7.92 -4.26 4.41
C GLY A 12 6.93 -3.16 4.76
N ILE A 13 7.11 -2.52 5.93
CA ILE A 13 6.33 -1.33 6.32
C ILE A 13 6.53 -0.19 5.31
N GLY A 14 7.78 0.05 4.88
CA GLY A 14 8.10 1.03 3.86
C GLY A 14 7.34 0.80 2.55
N PHE A 15 7.29 -0.45 2.07
CA PHE A 15 6.54 -0.82 0.88
C PHE A 15 5.02 -0.66 1.04
N ILE A 16 4.46 -0.99 2.21
CA ILE A 16 3.03 -0.79 2.50
C ILE A 16 2.68 0.70 2.43
N LEU A 17 3.46 1.54 3.12
CA LEU A 17 3.22 2.99 3.16
C LEU A 17 3.43 3.64 1.77
N TYR A 18 4.47 3.25 1.06
CA TYR A 18 4.71 3.70 -0.31
C TYR A 18 3.58 3.29 -1.24
N GLY A 19 3.13 2.04 -1.16
CA GLY A 19 2.06 1.51 -2.01
C GLY A 19 0.71 2.16 -1.76
N LEU A 20 0.38 2.48 -0.50
CA LEU A 20 -0.78 3.30 -0.15
C LEU A 20 -0.67 4.69 -0.79
N GLY A 21 0.40 5.44 -0.48
CA GLY A 21 0.62 6.78 -1.03
C GLY A 21 0.56 6.83 -2.56
N PHE A 22 1.15 5.83 -3.22
CA PHE A 22 1.12 5.73 -4.67
C PHE A 22 -0.29 5.38 -5.20
N ASN A 23 -1.00 4.43 -4.59
CA ASN A 23 -2.38 4.10 -4.96
C ASN A 23 -3.32 5.30 -4.80
N ALA A 24 -3.13 6.11 -3.76
CA ALA A 24 -3.86 7.36 -3.57
C ALA A 24 -3.52 8.39 -4.65
N TYR A 25 -2.24 8.55 -4.99
CA TYR A 25 -1.78 9.46 -6.03
C TYR A 25 -2.32 9.07 -7.41
N GLU A 26 -2.28 7.79 -7.77
CA GLU A 26 -2.82 7.24 -9.03
C GLU A 26 -4.30 7.59 -9.19
N LYS A 27 -5.09 7.40 -8.14
CA LYS A 27 -6.52 7.70 -8.16
C LYS A 27 -6.82 9.19 -8.16
N PHE A 28 -6.01 9.99 -7.47
CA PHE A 28 -6.22 11.44 -7.42
C PHE A 28 -5.91 12.11 -8.76
N HIS A 29 -4.96 11.58 -9.51
CA HIS A 29 -4.57 12.11 -10.83
C HIS A 29 -5.21 11.36 -12.01
N GLU A 30 -6.19 10.48 -11.75
CA GLU A 30 -6.86 9.64 -12.76
C GLU A 30 -5.88 8.92 -13.71
N MET A 31 -4.72 8.54 -13.20
CA MET A 31 -3.67 7.93 -14.02
C MET A 31 -4.15 6.57 -14.52
N LYS A 32 -4.27 6.44 -15.84
CA LYS A 32 -4.59 5.15 -16.47
C LYS A 32 -3.37 4.24 -16.37
N PHE A 33 -3.64 2.94 -16.26
CA PHE A 33 -2.63 1.87 -16.20
C PHE A 33 -1.59 1.94 -17.34
N ILE A 34 -1.99 2.52 -18.49
CA ILE A 34 -1.18 2.65 -19.71
C ILE A 34 -0.24 3.86 -19.65
N ASP A 35 -0.56 4.89 -18.85
CA ASP A 35 0.22 6.13 -18.72
C ASP A 35 1.26 6.08 -17.58
N GLN A 36 1.42 4.92 -16.93
CA GLN A 36 2.46 4.72 -15.93
C GLN A 36 3.85 4.79 -16.59
N ARG A 37 4.43 6.00 -16.65
CA ARG A 37 5.80 6.27 -17.11
C ARG A 37 6.87 5.37 -16.47
N ASN A 38 6.56 4.77 -15.33
CA ASN A 38 7.47 3.89 -14.57
C ASN A 38 7.28 2.39 -14.81
N GLY A 39 6.25 1.95 -15.57
CA GLY A 39 5.98 0.54 -15.87
C GLY A 39 5.71 -0.34 -14.64
N VAL A 40 4.57 -1.05 -14.60
CA VAL A 40 4.25 -2.15 -13.65
C VAL A 40 4.24 -1.80 -12.14
N ILE A 41 4.76 -0.64 -11.72
CA ILE A 41 4.72 -0.19 -10.32
C ILE A 41 3.30 0.28 -10.02
N ASN A 42 2.50 -0.62 -9.46
CA ASN A 42 1.13 -0.38 -9.02
C ASN A 42 1.10 -0.31 -7.50
N GLY A 43 0.43 0.71 -6.93
CA GLY A 43 0.38 0.90 -5.48
C GLY A 43 -0.14 -0.35 -4.74
N LYS A 44 -1.10 -1.08 -5.33
CA LYS A 44 -1.60 -2.35 -4.79
C LYS A 44 -0.54 -3.45 -4.76
N VAL A 45 0.32 -3.52 -5.79
CA VAL A 45 1.41 -4.50 -5.85
C VAL A 45 2.46 -4.17 -4.79
N CYS A 46 2.79 -2.89 -4.60
CA CYS A 46 3.69 -2.46 -3.52
C CYS A 46 3.14 -2.82 -2.13
N ILE A 47 1.84 -2.65 -1.88
CA ILE A 47 1.20 -3.07 -0.62
C ILE A 47 1.37 -4.59 -0.42
N LEU A 48 1.09 -5.39 -1.46
CA LEU A 48 1.22 -6.86 -1.39
C LEU A 48 2.66 -7.30 -1.13
N VAL A 49 3.64 -6.69 -1.81
CA VAL A 49 5.08 -6.95 -1.59
C VAL A 49 5.45 -6.62 -0.15
N GLY A 50 4.97 -5.50 0.39
CA GLY A 50 5.24 -5.10 1.76
C GLY A 50 4.64 -6.07 2.79
N VAL A 51 3.41 -6.55 2.58
CA VAL A 51 2.79 -7.60 3.42
C VAL A 51 3.61 -8.89 3.36
N PHE A 52 4.05 -9.30 2.16
CA PHE A 52 4.87 -10.49 1.98
C PHE A 52 6.22 -10.39 2.71
N LEU A 53 6.86 -9.22 2.68
CA LEU A 53 8.11 -8.98 3.40
C LEU A 53 7.92 -9.06 4.93
N CYS A 54 6.78 -8.57 5.43
CA CYS A 54 6.42 -8.67 6.85
C CYS A 54 6.03 -10.11 7.28
N ALA A 55 5.70 -11.01 6.34
CA ALA A 55 5.21 -12.36 6.63
C ALA A 55 6.34 -13.39 6.88
N PHE A 56 7.30 -13.08 7.75
CA PHE A 56 8.37 -14.03 8.14
C PHE A 56 7.87 -15.17 9.04
N ASN A 57 6.68 -15.02 9.62
CA ASN A 57 5.93 -16.07 10.32
C ASN A 57 4.43 -15.89 10.06
N LEU A 58 3.64 -16.96 10.17
CA LEU A 58 2.19 -16.91 9.89
C LEU A 58 1.46 -15.85 10.72
N LYS A 59 1.83 -15.73 12.01
CA LYS A 59 1.27 -14.69 12.91
C LYS A 59 1.51 -13.28 12.35
N PHE A 60 2.73 -12.97 11.94
CA PHE A 60 3.09 -11.65 11.40
C PHE A 60 2.49 -11.42 10.01
N GLY A 61 2.35 -12.46 9.19
CA GLY A 61 1.64 -12.37 7.91
C GLY A 61 0.17 -12.00 8.08
N ILE A 62 -0.53 -12.63 9.03
CA ILE A 62 -1.93 -12.30 9.33
C ILE A 62 -2.04 -10.87 9.86
N ILE A 63 -1.20 -10.50 10.85
CA ILE A 63 -1.24 -9.16 11.45
C ILE A 63 -0.97 -8.08 10.40
N SER A 64 0.09 -8.22 9.61
CA SER A 64 0.44 -7.25 8.58
C SER A 64 -0.60 -7.17 7.47
N GLY A 65 -1.18 -8.30 7.05
CA GLY A 65 -2.27 -8.33 6.08
C GLY A 65 -3.53 -7.61 6.56
N VAL A 66 -3.95 -7.85 7.81
CA VAL A 66 -5.11 -7.17 8.41
C VAL A 66 -4.86 -5.67 8.53
N ILE A 67 -3.68 -5.25 9.01
CA ILE A 67 -3.32 -3.83 9.14
C ILE A 67 -3.30 -3.16 7.76
N ALA A 68 -2.65 -3.78 6.76
CA ALA A 68 -2.58 -3.23 5.40
C ALA A 68 -3.98 -3.08 4.78
N LEU A 69 -4.86 -4.06 4.98
CA LEU A 69 -6.24 -4.02 4.50
C LEU A 69 -7.06 -2.92 5.17
N LEU A 70 -6.94 -2.74 6.50
CA LEU A 70 -7.58 -1.65 7.22
C LEU A 70 -7.11 -0.28 6.73
N LEU A 71 -5.79 -0.09 6.58
CA LEU A 71 -5.23 1.15 6.05
C LEU A 71 -5.72 1.45 4.64
N TRP A 72 -5.79 0.43 3.78
CA TRP A 72 -6.28 0.56 2.42
C TRP A 72 -7.78 0.94 2.37
N ILE A 73 -8.62 0.36 3.24
CA ILE A 73 -10.03 0.74 3.35
C ILE A 73 -10.18 2.20 3.80
N ILE A 74 -9.39 2.63 4.79
CA ILE A 74 -9.40 4.03 5.28
C ILE A 74 -9.02 4.98 4.14
N GLU A 75 -7.98 4.65 3.39
CA GLU A 75 -7.54 5.40 2.22
C GLU A 75 -8.65 5.52 1.17
N GLU A 76 -9.32 4.42 0.80
CA GLU A 76 -10.45 4.43 -0.15
C GLU A 76 -11.58 5.35 0.30
N ILE A 77 -11.94 5.30 1.59
CA ILE A 77 -12.99 6.14 2.14
C ILE A 77 -12.59 7.62 2.07
N MET A 78 -11.34 7.95 2.45
CA MET A 78 -10.84 9.32 2.42
C MET A 78 -10.77 9.88 0.99
N LEU A 79 -10.29 9.09 0.03
CA LEU A 79 -10.21 9.48 -1.38
C LEU A 79 -11.58 9.75 -1.97
N LYS A 80 -12.55 8.85 -1.76
CA LYS A 80 -13.94 9.06 -2.22
C LYS A 80 -14.55 10.34 -1.64
N LYS A 81 -14.29 10.61 -0.35
CA LYS A 81 -14.78 11.83 0.31
C LYS A 81 -14.15 13.09 -0.28
N LYS A 82 -12.86 13.07 -0.59
CA LYS A 82 -12.11 14.20 -1.16
C LYS A 82 -12.48 14.48 -2.61
N ILE A 83 -12.59 13.46 -3.45
CA ILE A 83 -13.03 13.57 -4.84
C ILE A 83 -14.46 14.15 -4.90
N LYS A 84 -15.39 13.63 -4.08
CA LYS A 84 -16.76 14.17 -3.98
C LYS A 84 -16.81 15.63 -3.55
N LYS A 85 -15.90 16.07 -2.68
CA LYS A 85 -15.79 17.47 -2.25
C LYS A 85 -15.20 18.36 -3.33
N SER A 86 -14.29 17.85 -4.15
CA SER A 86 -13.67 18.61 -5.25
C SER A 86 -14.57 18.76 -6.48
N ALA A 87 -15.58 17.91 -6.62
CA ALA A 87 -16.56 17.94 -7.72
C ALA A 87 -17.77 18.84 -7.43
N LYS A 88 -17.79 19.55 -6.30
CA LYS A 88 -18.89 20.40 -5.84
C LYS A 88 -18.40 21.82 -5.64
#